data_AF-A0A126YYK3-F1
#
_entry.id   AF-A0A126YYK3-F1
#
_cell.length_a   1.000
_cell.length_b   1.000
_cell.length_c   1.000
_cell.angle_alpha   90.00
_cell.angle_beta   90.00
_cell.angle_gamma   90.00
#
_symmetry.space_group_name_H-M   'P 1'
#
loop_
_entity.id
_entity.type
_entity.pdbx_description
1 polymer ?
#
loop_
_entity_poly.entity_id
_entity_poly.type
_entity_poly.pdbx_seq_one_letter_code
_entity_poly.pdbx_strand_id
1 'polypeptide(L)'
;MSDAPAASSVTSVDGDVPAGLLEAFDAYEAALASNGQDALAAAFEDSPGSLRADANGLLVGHEAITAFRGRRSTAPARTMVSRHVRVLDDTAAVIVSVNAPVSGGQGVLTQLWRRSAVDGAWRIAVAQVQAPSPVFDTRIWRVVGAPLVPSPAITDDPETSEPGPLAGETVAVKDLFAVAGYAIGAGVPAYLHDQDPAPFNASAVQALLDAGASVLGIAQTDEFAFSIAGRNSAYGTPPNGAVPGAISGGSSSGPASAVALGHATIGLGTDTGGSIRVPASYQGLWGLRTTHGSVRRSDLVPLAPTFDTIGWLTRSAHLLGRAAAATLTGVSAHSSRQQQPVEPSFVVDPRLLASVGGDVREAFTGFLASATDAGRLARPAEIALGDIAHLYELFRVIQAAEAWASHGAWITAHPGSLAPDVEARFHFGQSVTPSQESAARDELAVQREHLDQVLGGRILLLPSASSAAPPLAATPPEFDRVRSATLGLTCIAGVGGFPAVSAPLLTVPGGPVGLCLVGPRGSDLALVEVAATLTP
;
A
#
# COMPACT_ATOMS: atom_id res chain seq x y z
N MET A 1 -0.24 -17.38 23.82
CA MET A 1 -1.08 -16.76 24.87
C MET A 1 -2.09 -15.88 24.14
N SER A 2 -3.36 -15.95 24.54
CA SER A 2 -4.49 -15.29 23.89
C SER A 2 -4.36 -13.76 23.98
N ASP A 3 -4.12 -13.09 22.85
CA ASP A 3 -4.22 -11.63 22.75
C ASP A 3 -5.68 -11.20 22.89
N ALA A 4 -6.00 -10.54 24.00
CA ALA A 4 -7.24 -9.78 24.12
C ALA A 4 -7.06 -8.45 23.37
N PRO A 5 -8.01 -8.02 22.52
CA PRO A 5 -7.90 -6.75 21.81
C PRO A 5 -7.95 -5.58 22.81
N ALA A 6 -7.02 -4.64 22.64
CA ALA A 6 -6.95 -3.41 23.42
C ALA A 6 -8.29 -2.66 23.40
N ALA A 7 -8.68 -2.12 24.55
CA ALA A 7 -9.90 -1.35 24.72
C ALA A 7 -9.97 -0.16 23.74
N SER A 8 -11.15 0.01 23.13
CA SER A 8 -11.53 1.13 22.28
C SER A 8 -11.19 2.48 22.91
N SER A 9 -10.25 3.21 22.33
CA SER A 9 -10.04 4.62 22.67
C SER A 9 -11.02 5.48 21.88
N VAL A 10 -11.77 6.35 22.58
CA VAL A 10 -12.50 7.45 21.93
C VAL A 10 -11.47 8.34 21.26
N THR A 11 -11.62 8.56 19.95
CA THR A 11 -10.66 9.29 19.13
C THR A 11 -10.88 10.80 19.22
N SER A 12 -12.13 11.25 19.34
CA SER A 12 -12.45 12.64 19.68
C SER A 12 -13.84 12.77 20.30
N VAL A 13 -13.99 13.74 21.21
CA VAL A 13 -15.26 14.14 21.82
C VAL A 13 -15.45 15.64 21.67
N ASP A 14 -16.61 16.06 21.19
CA ASP A 14 -17.09 17.44 21.21
C ASP A 14 -18.31 17.53 22.16
N GLY A 15 -18.11 18.18 23.32
CA GLY A 15 -19.09 18.31 24.41
C GLY A 15 -18.89 17.31 25.59
N ASP A 16 -19.67 17.48 26.65
CA ASP A 16 -19.66 16.58 27.80
C ASP A 16 -20.49 15.32 27.52
N VAL A 17 -19.84 14.16 27.46
CA VAL A 17 -20.51 12.88 27.14
C VAL A 17 -21.55 12.54 28.22
N PRO A 18 -22.84 12.44 27.88
CA PRO A 18 -23.86 12.07 28.86
C PRO A 18 -23.66 10.65 29.40
N ALA A 19 -24.03 10.44 30.66
CA ALA A 19 -23.95 9.13 31.31
C ALA A 19 -24.71 8.05 30.52
N GLY A 20 -24.11 6.87 30.41
CA GLY A 20 -24.69 5.70 29.75
C GLY A 20 -24.62 5.67 28.22
N LEU A 21 -24.22 6.76 27.54
CA LEU A 21 -24.17 6.81 26.08
C LEU A 21 -23.14 5.83 25.49
N LEU A 22 -21.89 5.89 25.99
CA LEU A 22 -20.82 5.02 25.48
C LEU A 22 -21.04 3.56 25.85
N GLU A 23 -21.60 3.29 27.03
CA GLU A 23 -21.96 1.94 27.47
C GLU A 23 -23.02 1.32 26.55
N ALA A 24 -24.04 2.09 26.14
CA ALA A 24 -25.05 1.64 25.19
C ALA A 24 -24.46 1.39 23.79
N PHE A 25 -23.54 2.24 23.34
CA PHE A 25 -22.80 2.04 22.10
C PHE A 25 -21.94 0.77 22.14
N ASP A 26 -21.18 0.55 23.22
CA ASP A 26 -20.30 -0.61 23.37
C ASP A 26 -21.13 -1.91 23.44
N ALA A 27 -22.29 -1.88 24.11
CA ALA A 27 -23.25 -2.98 24.10
C ALA A 27 -23.79 -3.28 22.70
N TYR A 28 -24.07 -2.25 21.91
CA TYR A 28 -24.48 -2.39 20.51
C TYR A 28 -23.39 -3.03 19.64
N GLU A 29 -22.13 -2.61 19.77
CA GLU A 29 -21.00 -3.21 19.05
C GLU A 29 -20.77 -4.67 19.46
N ALA A 30 -20.87 -4.98 20.76
CA ALA A 30 -20.79 -6.35 21.25
C ALA A 30 -21.94 -7.23 20.72
N ALA A 31 -23.15 -6.68 20.61
CA ALA A 31 -24.29 -7.36 20.01
C ALA A 31 -24.11 -7.60 18.51
N LEU A 32 -23.47 -6.67 17.78
CA LEU A 32 -23.10 -6.88 16.38
C LEU A 32 -22.09 -8.02 16.21
N ALA A 33 -21.08 -8.09 17.09
CA ALA A 33 -20.04 -9.11 17.06
C ALA A 33 -20.59 -10.52 17.41
N SER A 34 -21.52 -10.60 18.37
CA SER A 34 -22.14 -11.85 18.82
C SER A 34 -23.41 -12.23 18.03
N ASN A 35 -23.87 -11.37 17.12
CA ASN A 35 -25.14 -11.50 16.41
C ASN A 35 -26.36 -11.64 17.36
N GLY A 36 -26.34 -10.90 18.47
CA GLY A 36 -27.43 -10.86 19.44
C GLY A 36 -28.64 -10.08 18.94
N GLN A 37 -29.56 -10.75 18.24
CA GLN A 37 -30.70 -10.12 17.57
C GLN A 37 -31.58 -9.28 18.49
N ASP A 38 -31.87 -9.76 19.70
CA ASP A 38 -32.71 -9.03 20.67
C ASP A 38 -32.05 -7.75 21.16
N ALA A 39 -30.75 -7.81 21.51
CA ALA A 39 -29.98 -6.65 21.92
C ALA A 39 -29.85 -5.62 20.79
N LEU A 40 -29.69 -6.10 19.55
CA LEU A 40 -29.67 -5.26 18.36
C LEU A 40 -31.03 -4.58 18.13
N ALA A 41 -32.15 -5.30 18.25
CA ALA A 41 -33.48 -4.70 18.13
C ALA A 41 -33.70 -3.64 19.22
N ALA A 42 -33.43 -3.98 20.48
CA ALA A 42 -33.60 -3.08 21.63
C ALA A 42 -32.73 -1.81 21.56
N ALA A 43 -31.61 -1.86 20.84
CA ALA A 43 -30.74 -0.71 20.63
C ALA A 43 -31.34 0.37 19.72
N PHE A 44 -32.39 0.09 18.94
CA PHE A 44 -33.08 1.09 18.12
C PHE A 44 -34.29 1.67 18.86
N GLU A 45 -34.62 2.93 18.58
CA GLU A 45 -35.88 3.52 19.05
C GLU A 45 -37.07 2.67 18.58
N ASP A 46 -38.03 2.45 19.46
CA ASP A 46 -39.32 1.86 19.10
C ASP A 46 -40.24 2.94 18.54
N SER A 47 -39.97 3.32 17.28
CA SER A 47 -40.62 4.45 16.62
C SER A 47 -40.82 4.19 15.13
N PRO A 48 -41.93 4.66 14.52
CA PRO A 48 -42.09 4.66 13.07
C PRO A 48 -41.12 5.61 12.37
N GLY A 49 -40.49 6.54 13.12
CA GLY A 49 -39.51 7.49 12.61
C GLY A 49 -38.07 7.00 12.60
N SER A 50 -37.78 5.80 13.13
CA SER A 50 -36.42 5.26 13.17
C SER A 50 -35.91 4.96 11.76
N LEU A 51 -34.66 5.31 11.47
CA LEU A 51 -34.08 5.17 10.14
C LEU A 51 -32.83 4.28 10.17
N ARG A 52 -32.73 3.35 9.22
CA ARG A 52 -31.48 2.64 8.95
C ARG A 52 -31.24 2.60 7.45
N ALA A 53 -30.13 3.18 7.00
CA ALA A 53 -29.68 3.11 5.62
C ALA A 53 -28.40 2.27 5.49
N ASP A 54 -28.20 1.72 4.30
CA ASP A 54 -26.91 1.29 3.76
C ASP A 54 -26.91 1.43 2.22
N ALA A 55 -25.89 0.92 1.53
CA ALA A 55 -25.80 0.99 0.07
C ALA A 55 -26.96 0.30 -0.66
N ASN A 56 -27.71 -0.60 -0.01
CA ASN A 56 -28.84 -1.33 -0.61
C ASN A 56 -30.20 -0.66 -0.39
N GLY A 57 -30.25 0.44 0.37
CA GLY A 57 -31.48 1.21 0.55
C GLY A 57 -31.72 1.70 1.99
N LEU A 58 -32.94 2.20 2.22
CA LEU A 58 -33.40 2.79 3.46
C LEU A 58 -34.52 1.95 4.08
N LEU A 59 -34.40 1.64 5.37
CA LEU A 59 -35.44 1.08 6.22
C LEU A 59 -36.00 2.18 7.11
N VAL A 60 -37.33 2.24 7.21
CA VAL A 60 -38.06 3.22 8.02
C VAL A 60 -38.95 2.48 9.01
N GLY A 61 -38.83 2.82 10.29
CA GLY A 61 -39.57 2.23 11.40
C GLY A 61 -38.87 1.05 12.08
N HIS A 62 -39.07 0.93 13.39
CA HIS A 62 -38.50 -0.12 14.23
C HIS A 62 -38.76 -1.53 13.70
N GLU A 63 -40.00 -1.85 13.33
CA GLU A 63 -40.38 -3.17 12.82
C GLU A 63 -39.60 -3.58 11.57
N ALA A 64 -39.42 -2.65 10.61
CA ALA A 64 -38.67 -2.91 9.38
C ALA A 64 -37.18 -3.17 9.66
N ILE A 65 -36.60 -2.44 10.62
CA ILE A 65 -35.21 -2.57 11.05
C ILE A 65 -34.99 -3.92 11.76
N THR A 66 -35.89 -4.29 12.67
CA THR A 66 -35.83 -5.56 13.41
C THR A 66 -36.05 -6.75 12.47
N ALA A 67 -37.02 -6.68 11.56
CA ALA A 67 -37.26 -7.72 10.56
C ALA A 67 -36.07 -7.92 9.62
N PHE A 68 -35.39 -6.84 9.22
CA PHE A 68 -34.16 -6.93 8.43
C PHE A 68 -33.05 -7.70 9.18
N ARG A 69 -32.89 -7.44 10.48
CA ARG A 69 -31.86 -8.08 11.31
C ARG A 69 -32.12 -9.57 11.52
N GLY A 70 -33.40 -9.95 11.64
CA GLY A 70 -33.81 -11.37 11.67
C GLY A 70 -33.42 -12.16 10.43
N ARG A 71 -33.21 -11.50 9.28
CA ARG A 71 -32.90 -12.13 7.99
C ARG A 71 -31.42 -12.10 7.61
N ARG A 72 -30.57 -11.42 8.37
CA ARG A 72 -29.15 -11.22 8.03
C ARG A 72 -28.27 -12.26 8.75
N SER A 73 -27.23 -12.74 8.08
CA SER A 73 -26.15 -13.50 8.72
C SER A 73 -25.34 -12.62 9.67
N THR A 74 -24.54 -13.26 10.52
CA THR A 74 -23.55 -12.60 11.39
C THR A 74 -22.75 -11.54 10.64
N ALA A 75 -22.55 -10.37 11.26
CA ALA A 75 -21.67 -9.35 10.71
C ALA A 75 -20.24 -9.90 10.61
N PRO A 76 -19.45 -9.52 9.58
CA PRO A 76 -18.06 -9.91 9.49
C PRO A 76 -17.27 -9.45 10.71
N ALA A 77 -16.31 -10.26 11.17
CA ALA A 77 -15.38 -9.87 12.22
C ALA A 77 -14.63 -8.59 11.82
N ARG A 78 -14.58 -7.63 12.75
CA ARG A 78 -14.01 -6.30 12.52
C ARG A 78 -13.44 -5.71 13.80
N THR A 79 -12.48 -4.80 13.65
CA THR A 79 -11.90 -4.01 14.72
C THR A 79 -12.33 -2.55 14.56
N MET A 80 -12.74 -1.91 15.65
CA MET A 80 -13.02 -0.48 15.63
C MET A 80 -11.70 0.31 15.60
N VAL A 81 -11.52 1.09 14.53
CA VAL A 81 -10.31 1.90 14.27
C VAL A 81 -10.41 3.24 15.00
N SER A 82 -11.57 3.89 14.89
CA SER A 82 -11.81 5.17 15.54
C SER A 82 -13.27 5.35 15.92
N ARG A 83 -13.50 6.21 16.92
CA ARG A 83 -14.82 6.62 17.39
C ARG A 83 -14.84 8.11 17.68
N HIS A 84 -15.77 8.82 17.07
CA HIS A 84 -15.96 10.26 17.22
C HIS A 84 -17.36 10.54 17.76
N VAL A 85 -17.43 11.31 18.86
CA VAL A 85 -18.68 11.64 19.54
C VAL A 85 -18.93 13.14 19.46
N ARG A 86 -20.12 13.53 19.03
CA ARG A 86 -20.59 14.91 19.07
C ARG A 86 -21.89 14.98 19.86
N VAL A 87 -21.82 15.58 21.04
CA VAL A 87 -23.00 15.78 21.90
C VAL A 87 -23.80 16.95 21.34
N LEU A 88 -25.09 16.72 21.07
CA LEU A 88 -25.99 17.76 20.59
C LEU A 88 -26.67 18.46 21.78
N ASP A 89 -27.13 17.67 22.74
CA ASP A 89 -27.68 18.08 24.03
C ASP A 89 -27.68 16.88 25.01
N ASP A 90 -28.21 17.05 26.22
CA ASP A 90 -28.28 16.01 27.27
C ASP A 90 -29.09 14.75 26.87
N THR A 91 -29.85 14.83 25.78
CA THR A 91 -30.75 13.81 25.27
C THR A 91 -30.41 13.32 23.87
N ALA A 92 -29.41 13.88 23.20
CA ALA A 92 -29.05 13.52 21.83
C ALA A 92 -27.54 13.65 21.55
N ALA A 93 -26.99 12.65 20.85
CA ALA A 93 -25.59 12.66 20.42
C ALA A 93 -25.42 11.95 19.07
N VAL A 94 -24.45 12.38 18.28
CA VAL A 94 -24.01 11.67 17.07
C VAL A 94 -22.74 10.90 17.39
N ILE A 95 -22.72 9.62 17.05
CA ILE A 95 -21.51 8.79 17.12
C ILE A 95 -21.16 8.34 15.70
N VAL A 96 -19.93 8.62 15.27
CA VAL A 96 -19.35 8.09 14.03
C VAL A 96 -18.23 7.12 14.40
N SER A 97 -18.33 5.87 13.95
CA SER A 97 -17.27 4.87 14.12
C SER A 97 -16.72 4.42 12.78
N VAL A 98 -15.41 4.22 12.74
CA VAL A 98 -14.69 3.62 11.61
C VAL A 98 -14.27 2.23 12.02
N ASN A 99 -14.61 1.23 11.20
CA ASN A 99 -14.35 -0.18 11.49
C ASN A 99 -13.57 -0.83 10.35
N ALA A 100 -12.53 -1.59 10.66
CA ALA A 100 -11.74 -2.36 9.71
C ALA A 100 -12.07 -3.85 9.83
N PRO A 101 -12.70 -4.47 8.81
CA PRO A 101 -12.87 -5.93 8.81
C PRO A 101 -11.53 -6.63 8.59
N VAL A 102 -11.45 -7.91 8.98
CA VAL A 102 -10.24 -8.73 8.81
C VAL A 102 -9.81 -8.82 7.33
N SER A 103 -10.79 -8.80 6.41
CA SER A 103 -10.55 -8.78 4.97
C SER A 103 -9.81 -7.52 4.48
N GLY A 104 -9.81 -6.43 5.26
CA GLY A 104 -9.22 -5.14 4.94
C GLY A 104 -10.24 -4.08 4.50
N GLY A 105 -9.77 -2.84 4.32
CA GLY A 105 -10.61 -1.67 4.06
C GLY A 105 -11.23 -1.10 5.32
N GLN A 106 -12.07 -0.08 5.16
CA GLN A 106 -12.75 0.59 6.27
C GLN A 106 -14.22 0.83 5.92
N GLY A 107 -15.10 0.48 6.85
CA GLY A 107 -16.50 0.88 6.85
C GLY A 107 -16.75 2.02 7.84
N VAL A 108 -17.72 2.86 7.55
CA VAL A 108 -18.13 3.97 8.42
C VAL A 108 -19.55 3.72 8.90
N LEU A 109 -19.79 3.89 10.19
CA LEU A 109 -21.11 3.84 10.79
C LEU A 109 -21.41 5.17 11.49
N THR A 110 -22.40 5.88 10.99
CA THR A 110 -22.92 7.12 11.58
C THR A 110 -24.24 6.84 12.28
N GLN A 111 -24.34 7.17 13.56
CA GLN A 111 -25.53 6.95 14.38
C GLN A 111 -25.96 8.22 15.10
N LEU A 112 -27.25 8.54 15.04
CA LEU A 112 -27.89 9.46 15.97
C LEU A 112 -28.45 8.65 17.14
N TRP A 113 -27.92 8.90 18.32
CA TRP A 113 -28.36 8.34 19.58
C TRP A 113 -29.25 9.34 20.30
N ARG A 114 -30.33 8.85 20.90
CA ARG A 114 -31.25 9.64 21.71
C ARG A 114 -31.55 8.95 23.02
N ARG A 115 -31.67 9.74 24.07
CA ARG A 115 -32.06 9.30 25.39
C ARG A 115 -33.59 9.27 25.46
N SER A 116 -34.13 8.09 25.70
CA SER A 116 -35.57 7.91 25.88
C SER A 116 -36.06 8.67 27.11
N ALA A 117 -37.13 9.45 26.93
CA ALA A 117 -37.80 10.14 28.02
C ALA A 117 -38.55 9.19 28.97
N VAL A 118 -38.78 7.94 28.56
CA VAL A 118 -39.58 6.96 29.32
C VAL A 118 -38.73 6.22 30.34
N ASP A 119 -37.58 5.71 29.91
CA ASP A 119 -36.72 4.82 30.71
C ASP A 119 -35.26 5.31 30.81
N GLY A 120 -34.96 6.47 30.22
CA GLY A 120 -33.63 7.06 30.27
C GLY A 120 -32.57 6.33 29.44
N ALA A 121 -32.94 5.27 28.71
CA ALA A 121 -32.02 4.47 27.91
C ALA A 121 -31.63 5.16 26.60
N TRP A 122 -30.38 5.01 26.19
CA TRP A 122 -29.88 5.48 24.91
C TRP A 122 -30.25 4.51 23.79
N ARG A 123 -30.89 5.03 22.74
CA ARG A 123 -31.31 4.26 21.57
C ARG A 123 -30.93 4.96 20.28
N ILE A 124 -30.72 4.18 19.23
CA ILE A 124 -30.39 4.64 17.89
C ILE A 124 -31.67 5.09 17.20
N ALA A 125 -31.75 6.38 16.89
CA ALA A 125 -32.82 6.98 16.10
C ALA A 125 -32.54 6.86 14.60
N VAL A 126 -31.28 7.07 14.20
CA VAL A 126 -30.83 7.01 12.81
C VAL A 126 -29.51 6.26 12.74
N ALA A 127 -29.37 5.33 11.80
CA ALA A 127 -28.10 4.70 11.46
C ALA A 127 -27.85 4.74 9.95
N GLN A 128 -26.66 5.17 9.54
CA GLN A 128 -26.15 4.98 8.19
C GLN A 128 -24.89 4.13 8.25
N VAL A 129 -24.94 2.98 7.59
CA VAL A 129 -23.83 2.04 7.43
C VAL A 129 -23.24 2.17 6.03
N GLN A 130 -22.01 2.64 5.94
CA GLN A 130 -21.20 2.53 4.74
C GLN A 130 -20.25 1.33 4.89
N ALA A 131 -20.47 0.29 4.09
CA ALA A 131 -19.54 -0.83 3.99
C ALA A 131 -18.21 -0.37 3.34
N PRO A 132 -17.12 -1.15 3.49
CA PRO A 132 -15.90 -0.93 2.70
C PRO A 132 -16.22 -0.81 1.20
N SER A 133 -15.41 -0.04 0.49
CA SER A 133 -15.57 0.19 -0.95
C SER A 133 -15.73 -1.13 -1.70
N PRO A 134 -16.65 -1.20 -2.68
CA PRO A 134 -16.77 -2.39 -3.50
C PRO A 134 -15.50 -2.60 -4.31
N VAL A 135 -15.21 -3.86 -4.62
CA VAL A 135 -14.02 -4.26 -5.40
C VAL A 135 -13.99 -3.57 -6.77
N PHE A 136 -15.14 -3.25 -7.37
CA PHE A 136 -15.23 -2.61 -8.69
C PHE A 136 -15.00 -1.09 -8.63
N ASP A 137 -13.73 -0.68 -8.64
CA ASP A 137 -13.29 0.69 -8.93
C ASP A 137 -12.33 0.66 -10.14
N THR A 138 -12.73 1.26 -11.26
CA THR A 138 -11.93 1.26 -12.51
C THR A 138 -10.62 2.04 -12.41
N ARG A 139 -10.50 2.89 -11.39
CA ARG A 139 -9.24 3.57 -11.05
C ARG A 139 -8.26 2.59 -10.40
N ILE A 140 -8.75 1.55 -9.72
CA ILE A 140 -7.91 0.49 -9.12
C ILE A 140 -7.67 -0.63 -10.14
N TRP A 141 -8.71 -1.08 -10.82
CA TRP A 141 -8.68 -2.28 -11.65
C TRP A 141 -8.89 -1.97 -13.12
N ARG A 142 -8.00 -2.49 -13.97
CA ARG A 142 -8.28 -2.61 -15.41
C ARG A 142 -9.22 -3.78 -15.67
N VAL A 143 -8.95 -4.91 -15.03
CA VAL A 143 -9.79 -6.13 -15.09
C VAL A 143 -9.83 -6.74 -13.69
N VAL A 144 -11.00 -7.17 -13.23
CA VAL A 144 -11.14 -7.86 -11.94
C VAL A 144 -12.16 -8.99 -12.07
N GLY A 145 -11.89 -10.13 -11.43
CA GLY A 145 -12.71 -11.34 -11.46
C GLY A 145 -13.02 -11.87 -10.06
N ALA A 146 -13.49 -13.13 -9.98
CA ALA A 146 -13.80 -13.80 -8.71
C ALA A 146 -13.42 -15.29 -8.70
N PRO A 147 -12.12 -15.64 -8.70
CA PRO A 147 -10.95 -14.82 -9.07
C PRO A 147 -10.84 -14.63 -10.60
N LEU A 148 -9.93 -13.76 -11.06
CA LEU A 148 -9.63 -13.63 -12.50
C LEU A 148 -8.84 -14.83 -13.02
N VAL A 149 -7.83 -15.26 -12.25
CA VAL A 149 -7.09 -16.51 -12.48
C VAL A 149 -7.09 -17.31 -11.17
N PRO A 150 -7.77 -18.47 -11.12
CA PRO A 150 -7.79 -19.30 -9.91
C PRO A 150 -6.44 -19.95 -9.66
N SER A 151 -6.16 -20.26 -8.39
CA SER A 151 -5.03 -21.11 -8.02
C SER A 151 -5.17 -22.51 -8.65
N PRO A 152 -4.08 -23.12 -9.15
CA PRO A 152 -4.09 -24.53 -9.58
C PRO A 152 -4.56 -25.50 -8.49
N ALA A 153 -4.34 -25.18 -7.20
CA ALA A 153 -4.80 -26.00 -6.09
C ALA A 153 -6.33 -26.05 -5.92
N ILE A 154 -7.07 -25.14 -6.57
CA ILE A 154 -8.54 -25.16 -6.62
C ILE A 154 -9.04 -26.10 -7.73
N THR A 155 -8.19 -26.46 -8.70
CA THR A 155 -8.56 -27.29 -9.86
C THR A 155 -8.22 -28.77 -9.71
N ASP A 156 -7.32 -29.14 -8.79
CA ASP A 156 -6.99 -30.53 -8.44
C ASP A 156 -7.86 -31.05 -7.29
N ASP A 157 -7.99 -32.37 -7.15
CA ASP A 157 -8.85 -33.01 -6.15
C ASP A 157 -8.52 -32.49 -4.73
N PRO A 158 -9.46 -31.81 -4.04
CA PRO A 158 -9.21 -31.14 -2.77
C PRO A 158 -8.86 -32.12 -1.64
N GLU A 159 -9.10 -33.43 -1.81
CA GLU A 159 -8.71 -34.44 -0.82
C GLU A 159 -7.22 -34.85 -0.91
N THR A 160 -6.51 -34.49 -1.99
CA THR A 160 -5.14 -34.99 -2.25
C THR A 160 -4.07 -33.91 -2.40
N SER A 161 -4.47 -32.63 -2.41
CA SER A 161 -3.59 -31.49 -2.68
C SER A 161 -3.25 -30.74 -1.38
N GLU A 162 -1.99 -30.76 -0.93
CA GLU A 162 -1.59 -29.89 0.18
C GLU A 162 -1.69 -28.42 -0.25
N PRO A 163 -2.42 -27.56 0.50
CA PRO A 163 -2.57 -26.16 0.13
C PRO A 163 -1.21 -25.46 0.20
N GLY A 164 -0.80 -24.83 -0.91
CA GLY A 164 0.47 -24.10 -0.98
C GLY A 164 0.57 -22.97 0.07
N PRO A 165 1.78 -22.42 0.30
CA PRO A 165 2.04 -21.47 1.37
C PRO A 165 1.29 -20.14 1.25
N LEU A 166 0.61 -19.85 0.12
CA LEU A 166 -0.26 -18.69 -0.13
C LEU A 166 -1.71 -19.09 -0.44
N ALA A 167 -2.14 -20.30 -0.09
CA ALA A 167 -3.53 -20.72 -0.24
C ALA A 167 -4.49 -19.75 0.47
N GLY A 168 -5.56 -19.37 -0.24
CA GLY A 168 -6.57 -18.40 0.23
C GLY A 168 -6.17 -16.93 0.06
N GLU A 169 -4.94 -16.63 -0.35
CA GLU A 169 -4.48 -15.27 -0.61
C GLU A 169 -4.87 -14.81 -2.03
N THR A 170 -5.10 -13.51 -2.20
CA THR A 170 -5.50 -12.90 -3.47
C THR A 170 -4.53 -11.83 -3.92
N VAL A 171 -4.21 -11.83 -5.22
CA VAL A 171 -3.19 -10.96 -5.82
C VAL A 171 -3.81 -9.89 -6.71
N ALA A 172 -3.47 -8.62 -6.44
CA ALA A 172 -3.64 -7.51 -7.37
C ALA A 172 -2.37 -7.35 -8.21
N VAL A 173 -2.43 -7.69 -9.50
CA VAL A 173 -1.26 -7.69 -10.38
C VAL A 173 -1.16 -6.34 -11.09
N LYS A 174 -0.08 -5.59 -10.88
CA LYS A 174 0.17 -4.35 -11.64
C LYS A 174 0.12 -4.61 -13.14
N ASP A 175 -0.47 -3.70 -13.91
CA ASP A 175 -0.64 -3.79 -15.36
C ASP A 175 0.65 -3.56 -16.18
N LEU A 176 1.73 -4.23 -15.76
CA LEU A 176 3.00 -4.36 -16.49
C LEU A 176 3.38 -5.83 -16.65
N PHE A 177 2.83 -6.71 -15.81
CA PHE A 177 3.09 -8.14 -15.82
C PHE A 177 2.14 -8.82 -16.80
N ALA A 178 2.67 -9.70 -17.64
CA ALA A 178 1.84 -10.60 -18.43
C ALA A 178 0.95 -11.47 -17.53
N VAL A 179 -0.35 -11.51 -17.86
CA VAL A 179 -1.31 -12.47 -17.31
C VAL A 179 -1.91 -13.20 -18.51
N ALA A 180 -1.80 -14.52 -18.54
CA ALA A 180 -2.18 -15.33 -19.68
C ALA A 180 -3.63 -15.04 -20.10
N GLY A 181 -3.85 -14.81 -21.40
CA GLY A 181 -5.15 -14.45 -21.97
C GLY A 181 -5.52 -12.97 -21.91
N TYR A 182 -4.66 -12.10 -21.37
CA TYR A 182 -4.91 -10.66 -21.30
C TYR A 182 -3.77 -9.85 -21.91
N ALA A 183 -4.12 -8.81 -22.68
CA ALA A 183 -3.18 -7.82 -23.19
C ALA A 183 -2.65 -6.95 -22.04
N ILE A 184 -1.41 -6.47 -22.13
CA ILE A 184 -0.79 -5.59 -21.13
C ILE A 184 -1.08 -4.14 -21.48
N GLY A 185 -1.61 -3.36 -20.53
CA GLY A 185 -1.99 -1.97 -20.81
C GLY A 185 -0.93 -0.93 -20.45
N ALA A 186 -0.01 -1.23 -19.52
CA ALA A 186 1.01 -0.29 -19.04
C ALA A 186 0.44 1.07 -18.57
N GLY A 187 -0.83 1.11 -18.18
CA GLY A 187 -1.53 2.35 -17.82
C GLY A 187 -1.83 3.28 -19.00
N VAL A 188 -1.66 2.85 -20.25
CA VAL A 188 -1.84 3.67 -21.46
C VAL A 188 -2.88 3.02 -22.39
N PRO A 189 -4.07 3.62 -22.59
CA PRO A 189 -5.12 3.03 -23.41
C PRO A 189 -4.70 2.71 -24.86
N ALA A 190 -3.93 3.60 -25.49
CA ALA A 190 -3.43 3.38 -26.84
C ALA A 190 -2.47 2.19 -26.89
N TYR A 191 -1.57 2.07 -25.91
CA TYR A 191 -0.64 0.94 -25.83
C TYR A 191 -1.40 -0.38 -25.67
N LEU A 192 -2.40 -0.40 -24.78
CA LEU A 192 -3.28 -1.56 -24.58
C LEU A 192 -3.97 -2.00 -25.87
N HIS A 193 -4.44 -1.06 -26.68
CA HIS A 193 -5.13 -1.35 -27.94
C HIS A 193 -4.23 -2.07 -28.95
N ASP A 194 -2.93 -1.75 -28.94
CA ASP A 194 -1.93 -2.34 -29.84
C ASP A 194 -1.40 -3.69 -29.36
N GLN A 195 -1.71 -4.10 -28.12
CA GLN A 195 -1.18 -5.33 -27.54
C GLN A 195 -2.10 -6.53 -27.80
N ASP A 196 -1.50 -7.64 -28.23
CA ASP A 196 -2.16 -8.94 -28.21
C ASP A 196 -2.25 -9.53 -26.80
N PRO A 197 -3.24 -10.38 -26.51
CA PRO A 197 -3.28 -11.15 -25.28
C PRO A 197 -2.00 -11.96 -25.03
N ALA A 198 -1.45 -11.88 -23.82
CA ALA A 198 -0.24 -12.62 -23.47
C ALA A 198 -0.50 -14.14 -23.46
N PRO A 199 0.37 -14.96 -24.06
CA PRO A 199 0.20 -16.42 -24.08
C PRO A 199 0.55 -17.09 -22.74
N PHE A 200 1.36 -16.43 -21.90
CA PHE A 200 1.88 -16.97 -20.64
C PHE A 200 1.80 -15.91 -19.54
N ASN A 201 1.81 -16.38 -18.28
CA ASN A 201 1.97 -15.53 -17.12
C ASN A 201 3.43 -15.07 -16.99
N ALA A 202 3.64 -13.85 -16.50
CA ALA A 202 4.94 -13.41 -16.05
C ALA A 202 5.44 -14.33 -14.92
N SER A 203 6.75 -14.57 -14.87
CA SER A 203 7.35 -15.52 -13.91
C SER A 203 6.98 -15.26 -12.45
N ALA A 204 6.90 -14.00 -12.02
CA ALA A 204 6.46 -13.65 -10.66
C ALA A 204 4.96 -13.88 -10.42
N VAL A 205 4.11 -13.74 -11.45
CA VAL A 205 2.69 -14.09 -11.37
C VAL A 205 2.54 -15.61 -11.22
N GLN A 206 3.26 -16.37 -12.05
CA GLN A 206 3.22 -17.83 -12.00
C GLN A 206 3.72 -18.37 -10.66
N ALA A 207 4.82 -17.84 -10.12
CA ALA A 207 5.33 -18.26 -8.82
C ALA A 207 4.34 -18.04 -7.66
N LEU A 208 3.53 -16.97 -7.70
CA LEU A 208 2.48 -16.74 -6.71
C LEU A 208 1.31 -17.73 -6.89
N LEU A 209 0.93 -18.03 -8.13
CA LEU A 209 -0.10 -19.04 -8.44
C LEU A 209 0.33 -20.44 -7.98
N ASP A 210 1.57 -20.83 -8.28
CA ASP A 210 2.18 -22.10 -7.89
C ASP A 210 2.27 -22.24 -6.35
N ALA A 211 2.44 -21.12 -5.65
CA ALA A 211 2.41 -21.06 -4.19
C ALA A 211 0.99 -21.11 -3.60
N GLY A 212 -0.06 -21.20 -4.42
CA GLY A 212 -1.45 -21.35 -3.97
C GLY A 212 -2.29 -20.07 -3.96
N ALA A 213 -1.73 -18.91 -4.34
CA ALA A 213 -2.50 -17.68 -4.43
C ALA A 213 -3.41 -17.69 -5.66
N SER A 214 -4.45 -16.84 -5.67
CA SER A 214 -5.28 -16.58 -6.85
C SER A 214 -5.11 -15.13 -7.32
N VAL A 215 -5.08 -14.88 -8.62
CA VAL A 215 -5.08 -13.51 -9.16
C VAL A 215 -6.50 -12.99 -9.13
N LEU A 216 -6.74 -11.95 -8.33
CA LEU A 216 -8.05 -11.30 -8.28
C LEU A 216 -8.28 -10.42 -9.50
N GLY A 217 -7.25 -9.72 -9.96
CA GLY A 217 -7.36 -8.81 -11.07
C GLY A 217 -6.04 -8.19 -11.52
N ILE A 218 -6.11 -7.50 -12.66
CA ILE A 218 -5.05 -6.66 -13.20
C ILE A 218 -5.36 -5.22 -12.80
N ALA A 219 -4.45 -4.64 -12.02
CA ALA A 219 -4.59 -3.35 -11.37
C ALA A 219 -3.84 -2.24 -12.12
N GLN A 220 -4.41 -1.05 -12.12
CA GLN A 220 -3.89 0.13 -12.81
C GLN A 220 -2.51 0.54 -12.30
N THR A 221 -1.78 1.23 -13.16
CA THR A 221 -0.44 1.78 -12.92
C THR A 221 -0.35 3.19 -13.50
N ASP A 222 0.60 3.98 -13.02
CA ASP A 222 1.06 5.15 -13.77
C ASP A 222 1.59 4.70 -15.14
N GLU A 223 1.41 5.55 -16.15
CA GLU A 223 1.78 5.31 -17.55
C GLU A 223 3.24 4.88 -17.69
N PHE A 224 3.48 3.69 -18.26
CA PHE A 224 4.78 3.02 -18.39
C PHE A 224 5.59 2.95 -17.08
N ALA A 225 4.92 3.00 -15.94
CA ALA A 225 5.53 3.07 -14.62
C ALA A 225 6.36 4.34 -14.33
N PHE A 226 6.40 5.35 -15.22
CA PHE A 226 7.34 6.46 -15.16
C PHE A 226 6.88 7.63 -14.27
N SER A 227 6.39 7.27 -13.08
CA SER A 227 5.94 8.21 -12.05
C SER A 227 5.92 7.53 -10.67
N ILE A 228 5.76 8.34 -9.62
CA ILE A 228 5.54 7.86 -8.24
C ILE A 228 4.28 8.44 -7.59
N ALA A 229 3.41 9.07 -8.39
CA ALA A 229 2.24 9.78 -7.88
C ALA A 229 1.01 8.88 -7.77
N GLY A 230 0.84 7.89 -8.66
CA GLY A 230 -0.42 7.14 -8.76
C GLY A 230 -1.47 7.82 -9.62
N ARG A 231 -1.10 8.88 -10.34
CA ARG A 231 -2.04 9.64 -11.20
C ARG A 231 -2.01 9.04 -12.60
N ASN A 232 -3.19 8.86 -13.18
CA ASN A 232 -3.36 8.46 -14.56
C ASN A 232 -4.42 9.34 -15.22
N SER A 233 -4.11 9.92 -16.38
CA SER A 233 -4.98 10.87 -17.07
C SER A 233 -6.24 10.20 -17.64
N ALA A 234 -6.10 8.96 -18.11
CA ALA A 234 -7.17 8.18 -18.72
C ALA A 234 -8.00 7.42 -17.69
N TYR A 235 -7.34 6.80 -16.71
CA TYR A 235 -7.99 5.91 -15.75
C TYR A 235 -8.30 6.57 -14.40
N GLY A 236 -7.79 7.78 -14.15
CA GLY A 236 -7.91 8.48 -12.87
C GLY A 236 -6.93 7.98 -11.81
N THR A 237 -7.00 8.57 -10.62
CA THR A 237 -6.13 8.21 -9.48
C THR A 237 -6.84 7.19 -8.58
N PRO A 238 -6.24 6.01 -8.31
CA PRO A 238 -6.77 5.10 -7.30
C PRO A 238 -6.92 5.80 -5.94
N PRO A 239 -8.01 5.55 -5.19
CA PRO A 239 -8.18 6.11 -3.86
C PRO A 239 -7.06 5.68 -2.91
N ASN A 240 -6.56 6.61 -2.10
CA ASN A 240 -5.66 6.29 -0.99
C ASN A 240 -6.48 5.76 0.19
N GLY A 241 -6.21 4.53 0.63
CA GLY A 241 -6.96 3.87 1.70
C GLY A 241 -6.67 4.40 3.11
N ALA A 242 -5.57 5.14 3.31
CA ALA A 242 -5.19 5.70 4.61
C ALA A 242 -5.47 7.21 4.74
N VAL A 243 -5.38 7.94 3.62
CA VAL A 243 -5.53 9.41 3.60
C VAL A 243 -6.55 9.80 2.52
N PRO A 244 -7.85 9.87 2.86
CA PRO A 244 -8.89 10.28 1.91
C PRO A 244 -8.58 11.63 1.26
N GLY A 245 -8.70 11.70 -0.07
CA GLY A 245 -8.40 12.92 -0.84
C GLY A 245 -6.93 13.15 -1.16
N ALA A 246 -6.02 12.27 -0.72
CA ALA A 246 -4.63 12.26 -1.13
C ALA A 246 -4.36 11.31 -2.30
N ILE A 247 -3.20 11.49 -2.95
CA ILE A 247 -2.72 10.53 -3.96
C ILE A 247 -2.39 9.18 -3.32
N SER A 248 -2.58 8.10 -4.07
CA SER A 248 -2.24 6.72 -3.65
C SER A 248 -0.74 6.45 -3.58
N GLY A 249 0.08 7.28 -4.23
CA GLY A 249 1.46 6.96 -4.55
C GLY A 249 1.53 5.96 -5.70
N GLY A 250 2.71 5.83 -6.31
CA GLY A 250 2.88 5.02 -7.50
C GLY A 250 4.32 4.60 -7.75
N SER A 251 4.62 3.90 -8.84
CA SER A 251 3.68 3.57 -9.92
C SER A 251 2.78 2.36 -9.68
N SER A 252 3.02 1.59 -8.61
CA SER A 252 2.18 0.42 -8.25
C SER A 252 0.92 0.86 -7.49
N SER A 253 0.20 1.85 -8.04
CA SER A 253 -0.87 2.59 -7.39
C SER A 253 -2.15 1.77 -7.22
N GLY A 254 -2.62 1.09 -8.27
CA GLY A 254 -3.74 0.15 -8.21
C GLY A 254 -3.50 -0.99 -7.22
N PRO A 255 -2.38 -1.74 -7.32
CA PRO A 255 -2.05 -2.79 -6.35
C PRO A 255 -2.03 -2.30 -4.89
N ALA A 256 -1.45 -1.13 -4.63
CA ALA A 256 -1.41 -0.56 -3.29
C ALA A 256 -2.81 -0.23 -2.76
N SER A 257 -3.63 0.46 -3.55
CA SER A 257 -5.01 0.78 -3.17
C SER A 257 -5.89 -0.46 -3.01
N ALA A 258 -5.72 -1.48 -3.86
CA ALA A 258 -6.42 -2.76 -3.72
C ALA A 258 -6.09 -3.44 -2.38
N VAL A 259 -4.83 -3.40 -1.94
CA VAL A 259 -4.42 -3.97 -0.65
C VAL A 259 -4.90 -3.11 0.53
N ALA A 260 -4.74 -1.79 0.46
CA ALA A 260 -5.15 -0.88 1.53
C ALA A 260 -6.67 -0.94 1.78
N LEU A 261 -7.47 -1.05 0.71
CA LEU A 261 -8.92 -1.13 0.78
C LEU A 261 -9.46 -2.55 1.01
N GLY A 262 -8.58 -3.55 1.16
CA GLY A 262 -8.98 -4.93 1.43
C GLY A 262 -9.60 -5.67 0.25
N HIS A 263 -9.44 -5.16 -0.98
CA HIS A 263 -9.87 -5.87 -2.17
C HIS A 263 -8.98 -7.10 -2.42
N ALA A 264 -7.65 -6.93 -2.27
CA ALA A 264 -6.67 -8.00 -2.39
C ALA A 264 -5.83 -8.14 -1.11
N THR A 265 -5.17 -9.29 -0.90
CA THR A 265 -4.25 -9.47 0.23
C THR A 265 -2.79 -9.15 -0.13
N ILE A 266 -2.41 -9.35 -1.39
CA ILE A 266 -1.07 -9.08 -1.94
C ILE A 266 -1.18 -8.15 -3.15
N GLY A 267 -0.41 -7.07 -3.17
CA GLY A 267 -0.21 -6.22 -4.34
C GLY A 267 1.12 -6.57 -4.98
N LEU A 268 1.12 -7.11 -6.20
CA LEU A 268 2.34 -7.36 -6.97
C LEU A 268 2.65 -6.14 -7.84
N GLY A 269 3.88 -5.63 -7.76
CA GLY A 269 4.29 -4.47 -8.51
C GLY A 269 5.78 -4.44 -8.84
N THR A 270 6.24 -3.28 -9.30
CA THR A 270 7.64 -3.02 -9.62
C THR A 270 8.15 -1.83 -8.83
N ASP A 271 9.45 -1.81 -8.53
CA ASP A 271 10.16 -0.68 -7.93
C ASP A 271 11.40 -0.36 -8.77
N THR A 272 11.41 0.80 -9.43
CA THR A 272 12.57 1.34 -10.16
C THR A 272 13.22 2.43 -9.32
N GLY A 273 12.43 3.42 -8.92
CA GLY A 273 12.85 4.54 -8.09
C GLY A 273 12.02 4.73 -6.83
N GLY A 274 11.29 3.71 -6.36
CA GLY A 274 10.39 3.83 -5.19
C GLY A 274 8.96 3.33 -5.44
N SER A 275 8.69 2.72 -6.59
CA SER A 275 7.34 2.40 -7.03
C SER A 275 6.60 1.31 -6.23
N ILE A 276 7.27 0.69 -5.24
CA ILE A 276 6.64 -0.10 -4.17
C ILE A 276 6.67 0.67 -2.85
N ARG A 277 7.82 1.25 -2.49
CA ARG A 277 8.04 1.89 -1.18
C ARG A 277 7.25 3.18 -0.96
N VAL A 278 7.05 3.98 -2.00
CA VAL A 278 6.27 5.22 -1.95
C VAL A 278 4.79 4.94 -1.72
N PRO A 279 4.10 4.12 -2.55
CA PRO A 279 2.71 3.78 -2.27
C PRO A 279 2.53 3.00 -0.95
N ALA A 280 3.52 2.17 -0.55
CA ALA A 280 3.49 1.53 0.77
C ALA A 280 3.48 2.56 1.91
N SER A 281 4.41 3.53 1.85
CA SER A 281 4.51 4.64 2.79
C SER A 281 3.21 5.45 2.88
N TYR A 282 2.67 5.87 1.74
CA TYR A 282 1.49 6.74 1.66
C TYR A 282 0.19 6.07 2.09
N GLN A 283 0.12 4.74 2.08
CA GLN A 283 -1.09 3.99 2.42
C GLN A 283 -0.96 3.17 3.70
N GLY A 284 0.16 3.31 4.45
CA GLY A 284 0.37 2.57 5.68
C GLY A 284 0.48 1.05 5.47
N LEU A 285 1.12 0.64 4.37
CA LEU A 285 1.34 -0.77 4.04
C LEU A 285 2.80 -1.17 4.27
N TRP A 286 3.02 -2.48 4.36
CA TRP A 286 4.35 -3.07 4.22
C TRP A 286 4.70 -3.20 2.75
N GLY A 287 5.90 -2.80 2.35
CA GLY A 287 6.37 -2.91 0.97
C GLY A 287 7.81 -3.42 0.88
N LEU A 288 8.10 -4.36 -0.02
CA LEU A 288 9.46 -4.83 -0.29
C LEU A 288 9.86 -4.52 -1.73
N ARG A 289 10.93 -3.72 -1.89
CA ARG A 289 11.78 -3.70 -3.09
C ARG A 289 12.82 -4.81 -2.93
N THR A 290 12.92 -5.75 -3.87
CA THR A 290 13.94 -6.79 -3.78
C THR A 290 15.33 -6.29 -4.15
N THR A 291 16.34 -7.06 -3.79
CA THR A 291 17.66 -7.04 -4.39
C THR A 291 17.51 -7.10 -5.92
N HIS A 292 18.30 -6.29 -6.62
CA HIS A 292 18.25 -6.25 -8.08
C HIS A 292 18.65 -7.61 -8.68
N GLY A 293 17.80 -8.13 -9.56
CA GLY A 293 18.01 -9.43 -10.22
C GLY A 293 17.66 -10.67 -9.39
N SER A 294 17.15 -10.53 -8.15
CA SER A 294 16.77 -11.69 -7.33
C SER A 294 15.46 -12.36 -7.75
N VAL A 295 14.57 -11.62 -8.41
CA VAL A 295 13.34 -12.18 -9.00
C VAL A 295 13.45 -12.10 -10.52
N ARG A 296 13.07 -13.18 -11.21
CA ARG A 296 13.01 -13.20 -12.66
C ARG A 296 11.99 -12.18 -13.17
N ARG A 297 12.38 -11.39 -14.18
CA ARG A 297 11.59 -10.30 -14.78
C ARG A 297 11.12 -10.63 -16.21
N SER A 298 10.88 -11.91 -16.51
CA SER A 298 10.38 -12.32 -17.82
C SER A 298 8.93 -11.87 -18.00
N ASP A 299 8.58 -11.49 -19.24
CA ASP A 299 7.21 -11.13 -19.64
C ASP A 299 6.65 -9.94 -18.83
N LEU A 300 7.50 -8.94 -18.63
CA LEU A 300 7.24 -7.70 -17.89
C LEU A 300 7.61 -6.50 -18.78
N VAL A 301 6.73 -5.50 -18.87
CA VAL A 301 7.03 -4.23 -19.53
C VAL A 301 8.11 -3.47 -18.72
N PRO A 302 9.31 -3.20 -19.28
CA PRO A 302 10.40 -2.57 -18.55
C PRO A 302 10.19 -1.05 -18.41
N LEU A 303 10.84 -0.43 -17.43
CA LEU A 303 11.03 1.02 -17.40
C LEU A 303 12.52 1.35 -17.53
N ALA A 304 13.34 0.84 -16.63
CA ALA A 304 14.79 1.00 -16.65
C ALA A 304 15.44 -0.28 -16.10
N PRO A 305 15.77 -1.26 -16.97
CA PRO A 305 16.27 -2.57 -16.56
C PRO A 305 17.44 -2.55 -15.58
N THR A 306 18.28 -1.50 -15.60
CA THR A 306 19.39 -1.31 -14.64
C THR A 306 18.91 -1.15 -13.20
N PHE A 307 17.68 -0.68 -12.98
CA PHE A 307 17.13 -0.39 -11.66
C PHE A 307 15.83 -1.15 -11.33
N ASP A 308 15.13 -1.67 -12.34
CA ASP A 308 13.84 -2.34 -12.18
C ASP A 308 13.93 -3.58 -11.28
N THR A 309 13.06 -3.65 -10.28
CA THR A 309 12.89 -4.81 -9.40
C THR A 309 11.41 -5.15 -9.29
N ILE A 310 11.13 -6.39 -8.91
CA ILE A 310 9.79 -6.83 -8.56
C ILE A 310 9.64 -6.67 -7.05
N GLY A 311 8.42 -6.39 -6.59
CA GLY A 311 8.16 -6.25 -5.18
C GLY A 311 6.69 -6.44 -4.85
N TRP A 312 6.41 -6.46 -3.55
CA TRP A 312 5.07 -6.72 -3.03
C TRP A 312 4.66 -5.67 -2.02
N LEU A 313 3.36 -5.42 -1.97
CA LEU A 313 2.69 -4.66 -0.92
C LEU A 313 1.73 -5.57 -0.16
N THR A 314 1.72 -5.50 1.17
CA THR A 314 0.79 -6.26 2.01
C THR A 314 0.42 -5.46 3.26
N ARG A 315 -0.60 -5.93 3.99
CA ARG A 315 -1.00 -5.33 5.28
C ARG A 315 -0.19 -5.84 6.48
N SER A 316 0.63 -6.89 6.31
CA SER A 316 1.44 -7.46 7.40
C SER A 316 2.81 -7.93 6.93
N ALA A 317 3.84 -7.72 7.74
CA ALA A 317 5.19 -8.22 7.45
C ALA A 317 5.23 -9.74 7.23
N HIS A 318 4.41 -10.50 7.96
CA HIS A 318 4.33 -11.95 7.81
C HIS A 318 3.87 -12.37 6.41
N LEU A 319 2.80 -11.76 5.88
CA LEU A 319 2.35 -12.04 4.51
C LEU A 319 3.36 -11.53 3.47
N LEU A 320 4.02 -10.40 3.73
CA LEU A 320 5.10 -9.89 2.87
C LEU A 320 6.23 -10.92 2.73
N GLY A 321 6.66 -11.51 3.86
CA GLY A 321 7.68 -12.56 3.89
C GLY A 321 7.27 -13.82 3.13
N ARG A 322 6.03 -14.29 3.30
CA ARG A 322 5.48 -15.43 2.55
C ARG A 322 5.46 -15.17 1.04
N ALA A 323 5.00 -13.99 0.60
CA ALA A 323 4.94 -13.61 -0.81
C ALA A 323 6.35 -13.48 -1.43
N ALA A 324 7.29 -12.91 -0.70
CA ALA A 324 8.69 -12.83 -1.12
C ALA A 324 9.33 -14.21 -1.22
N ALA A 325 9.13 -15.08 -0.21
CA ALA A 325 9.68 -16.43 -0.20
C ALA A 325 9.15 -17.29 -1.37
N ALA A 326 7.88 -17.12 -1.75
CA ALA A 326 7.27 -17.82 -2.88
C ALA A 326 7.93 -17.53 -4.25
N THR A 327 8.59 -16.38 -4.40
CA THR A 327 9.08 -15.89 -5.70
C THR A 327 10.61 -15.78 -5.77
N LEU A 328 11.29 -15.67 -4.63
CA LEU A 328 12.75 -15.63 -4.53
C LEU A 328 13.41 -17.01 -4.71
N THR A 329 12.64 -18.10 -4.80
CA THR A 329 13.11 -19.49 -4.85
C THR A 329 13.50 -19.99 -6.27
N GLY A 330 13.37 -19.17 -7.31
CA GLY A 330 13.47 -19.59 -8.73
C GLY A 330 14.67 -19.03 -9.53
N VAL A 331 15.86 -19.03 -8.93
CA VAL A 331 17.06 -18.39 -9.48
C VAL A 331 17.45 -18.90 -10.89
N SER A 332 17.68 -17.97 -11.82
CA SER A 332 18.39 -18.20 -13.09
C SER A 332 19.82 -18.70 -12.83
N ALA A 333 20.37 -19.56 -13.70
CA ALA A 333 21.75 -20.05 -13.64
C ALA A 333 22.86 -18.97 -13.55
N HIS A 334 22.52 -17.67 -13.62
CA HIS A 334 23.45 -16.54 -13.57
C HIS A 334 23.29 -15.62 -12.33
N SER A 335 22.41 -15.89 -11.37
CA SER A 335 22.30 -15.07 -10.14
C SER A 335 22.33 -15.88 -8.85
N SER A 336 23.45 -16.54 -8.55
CA SER A 336 23.70 -17.37 -7.35
C SER A 336 23.55 -16.68 -5.97
N ARG A 337 22.81 -15.57 -5.83
CA ARG A 337 22.63 -14.86 -4.56
C ARG A 337 21.62 -15.60 -3.70
N GLN A 338 22.11 -16.57 -2.94
CA GLN A 338 21.37 -17.20 -1.86
C GLN A 338 20.92 -16.14 -0.85
N GLN A 339 19.70 -16.26 -0.33
CA GLN A 339 19.23 -15.42 0.76
C GLN A 339 20.18 -15.54 1.95
N GLN A 340 20.63 -14.41 2.49
CA GLN A 340 21.58 -14.33 3.58
C GLN A 340 20.91 -13.79 4.83
N PRO A 341 21.32 -14.27 6.02
CA PRO A 341 20.96 -13.59 7.27
C PRO A 341 21.55 -12.18 7.27
N VAL A 342 20.93 -11.28 8.02
CA VAL A 342 21.46 -9.94 8.28
C VAL A 342 21.51 -9.71 9.78
N GLU A 343 22.68 -9.34 10.29
CA GLU A 343 22.82 -8.90 11.67
C GLU A 343 22.25 -7.49 11.79
N PRO A 344 21.37 -7.21 12.77
CA PRO A 344 20.70 -5.92 12.92
C PRO A 344 21.66 -4.84 13.44
N SER A 345 22.52 -4.34 12.55
CA SER A 345 23.36 -3.16 12.77
C SER A 345 22.83 -2.01 11.91
N PHE A 346 22.49 -0.89 12.54
CA PHE A 346 21.80 0.21 11.88
C PHE A 346 22.69 1.44 11.67
N VAL A 347 22.47 2.12 10.55
CA VAL A 347 23.11 3.40 10.23
C VAL A 347 22.10 4.43 9.75
N VAL A 348 22.42 5.70 9.92
CA VAL A 348 21.65 6.84 9.39
C VAL A 348 22.61 7.85 8.77
N ASP A 349 22.16 8.52 7.71
CA ASP A 349 22.81 9.74 7.22
C ASP A 349 21.90 10.93 7.54
N PRO A 350 22.23 11.77 8.55
CA PRO A 350 21.41 12.90 8.95
C PRO A 350 21.13 13.89 7.81
N ARG A 351 21.96 13.93 6.76
CA ARG A 351 21.80 14.84 5.62
C ARG A 351 20.62 14.46 4.74
N LEU A 352 20.20 13.19 4.75
CA LEU A 352 18.97 12.76 4.07
C LEU A 352 17.73 13.48 4.61
N LEU A 353 17.76 13.89 5.88
CA LEU A 353 16.65 14.58 6.52
C LEU A 353 16.59 16.07 6.17
N ALA A 354 17.58 16.63 5.47
CA ALA A 354 17.58 18.05 5.09
C ALA A 354 16.44 18.37 4.12
N SER A 355 16.09 17.43 3.23
CA SER A 355 15.09 17.61 2.18
C SER A 355 13.71 17.03 2.50
N VAL A 356 13.52 16.43 3.69
CA VAL A 356 12.21 15.93 4.15
C VAL A 356 11.42 17.00 4.89
N GLY A 357 10.09 16.89 4.89
CA GLY A 357 9.21 17.77 5.65
C GLY A 357 9.50 17.73 7.16
N GLY A 358 9.24 18.85 7.86
CA GLY A 358 9.50 18.99 9.28
C GLY A 358 8.88 17.88 10.12
N ASP A 359 7.59 17.62 9.91
CA ASP A 359 6.85 16.57 10.63
C ASP A 359 7.43 15.16 10.39
N VAL A 360 7.91 14.88 9.17
CA VAL A 360 8.54 13.59 8.85
C VAL A 360 9.89 13.47 9.55
N ARG A 361 10.68 14.54 9.57
CA ARG A 361 11.95 14.59 10.30
C ARG A 361 11.73 14.30 11.77
N GLU A 362 10.77 14.99 12.39
CA GLU A 362 10.43 14.83 13.80
C GLU A 362 9.93 13.41 14.12
N ALA A 363 8.99 12.89 13.33
CA ALA A 363 8.48 11.53 13.50
C ALA A 363 9.59 10.48 13.35
N PHE A 364 10.49 10.64 12.38
CA PHE A 364 11.62 9.73 12.18
C PHE A 364 12.59 9.79 13.37
N THR A 365 13.02 10.98 13.81
CA THR A 365 13.94 11.08 14.95
C THR A 365 13.31 10.61 16.26
N GLY A 366 12.02 10.93 16.47
CA GLY A 366 11.24 10.47 17.63
C GLY A 366 11.08 8.95 17.65
N PHE A 367 10.83 8.33 16.50
CA PHE A 367 10.77 6.86 16.39
C PHE A 367 12.12 6.22 16.75
N LEU A 368 13.23 6.71 16.20
CA LEU A 368 14.55 6.14 16.49
C LEU A 368 14.91 6.24 17.98
N ALA A 369 14.60 7.38 18.62
CA ALA A 369 14.80 7.55 20.05
C ALA A 369 13.94 6.56 20.86
N SER A 370 12.63 6.53 20.59
CA SER A 370 11.68 5.63 21.27
C SER A 370 12.03 4.15 21.10
N ALA A 371 12.41 3.72 19.89
CA ALA A 371 12.81 2.34 19.61
C ALA A 371 14.13 1.98 20.30
N THR A 372 15.06 2.94 20.42
CA THR A 372 16.32 2.75 21.15
C THR A 372 16.08 2.64 22.66
N ASP A 373 15.28 3.53 23.23
CA ASP A 373 14.95 3.55 24.66
C ASP A 373 14.19 2.28 25.07
N ALA A 374 13.33 1.76 24.18
CA ALA A 374 12.61 0.50 24.37
C ALA A 374 13.47 -0.75 24.11
N GLY A 375 14.74 -0.61 23.68
CA GLY A 375 15.62 -1.74 23.36
C GLY A 375 15.24 -2.53 22.11
N ARG A 376 14.32 -2.03 21.28
CA ARG A 376 13.89 -2.65 20.01
C ARG A 376 14.88 -2.39 18.87
N LEU A 377 15.65 -1.31 18.97
CA LEU A 377 16.63 -0.89 17.98
C LEU A 377 17.94 -0.54 18.68
N ALA A 378 19.07 -1.08 18.21
CA ALA A 378 20.36 -0.55 18.63
C ALA A 378 20.55 0.87 18.09
N ARG A 379 21.15 1.77 18.87
CA ARG A 379 21.38 3.17 18.45
C ARG A 379 22.10 3.21 17.09
N PRO A 380 21.49 3.79 16.04
CA PRO A 380 22.12 3.83 14.73
C PRO A 380 23.40 4.65 14.73
N ALA A 381 24.44 4.17 14.03
CA ALA A 381 25.64 4.95 13.80
C ALA A 381 25.43 5.97 12.68
N GLU A 382 26.00 7.16 12.82
CA GLU A 382 25.97 8.17 11.77
C GLU A 382 27.01 7.86 10.69
N ILE A 383 26.60 7.97 9.44
CA ILE A 383 27.46 7.78 8.26
C ILE A 383 27.29 8.94 7.28
N ALA A 384 28.18 8.96 6.28
CA ALA A 384 28.11 9.91 5.19
C ALA A 384 28.05 9.18 3.83
N LEU A 385 26.87 9.13 3.21
CA LEU A 385 26.63 8.48 1.90
C LEU A 385 27.18 9.25 0.69
N GLY A 386 27.45 10.55 0.84
CA GLY A 386 28.01 11.39 -0.23
C GLY A 386 27.01 12.43 -0.73
N ASP A 387 27.14 12.83 -1.99
CA ASP A 387 26.24 13.78 -2.65
C ASP A 387 25.00 13.06 -3.21
N ILE A 388 23.91 13.14 -2.46
CA ILE A 388 22.63 12.50 -2.80
C ILE A 388 21.96 13.16 -4.01
N ALA A 389 22.16 14.46 -4.22
CA ALA A 389 21.62 15.14 -5.38
C ALA A 389 22.32 14.66 -6.66
N HIS A 390 23.63 14.49 -6.61
CA HIS A 390 24.40 13.87 -7.68
C HIS A 390 23.98 12.42 -7.94
N LEU A 391 23.81 11.62 -6.89
CA LEU A 391 23.35 10.23 -6.99
C LEU A 391 21.98 10.12 -7.69
N TYR A 392 21.05 11.01 -7.31
CA TYR A 392 19.74 11.10 -7.94
C TYR A 392 19.84 11.51 -9.41
N GLU A 393 20.74 12.44 -9.76
CA GLU A 393 20.93 12.84 -11.15
C GLU A 393 21.43 11.68 -12.03
N LEU A 394 22.41 10.92 -11.56
CA LEU A 394 22.90 9.73 -12.25
C LEU A 394 21.78 8.72 -12.48
N PHE A 395 20.99 8.44 -11.43
CA PHE A 395 19.82 7.59 -11.53
C PHE A 395 18.84 8.10 -12.59
N ARG A 396 18.53 9.40 -12.58
CA ARG A 396 17.56 10.03 -13.48
C ARG A 396 18.00 9.95 -14.94
N VAL A 397 19.27 10.24 -15.24
CA VAL A 397 19.82 10.19 -16.60
C VAL A 397 19.72 8.78 -17.17
N ILE A 398 20.20 7.78 -16.42
CA ILE A 398 20.21 6.37 -16.86
C ILE A 398 18.77 5.85 -16.98
N GLN A 399 17.90 6.14 -16.01
CA GLN A 399 16.50 5.74 -16.05
C GLN A 399 15.80 6.30 -17.30
N ALA A 400 15.98 7.59 -17.59
CA ALA A 400 15.34 8.23 -18.72
C ALA A 400 15.84 7.70 -20.07
N ALA A 401 17.16 7.46 -20.19
CA ALA A 401 17.75 6.88 -21.40
C ALA A 401 17.21 5.47 -21.66
N GLU A 402 17.16 4.61 -20.63
CA GLU A 402 16.63 3.24 -20.76
C GLU A 402 15.12 3.20 -21.05
N ALA A 403 14.37 4.11 -20.44
CA ALA A 403 12.94 4.26 -20.71
C ALA A 403 12.69 4.65 -22.17
N TRP A 404 13.46 5.62 -22.68
CA TRP A 404 13.40 6.02 -24.08
C TRP A 404 13.85 4.90 -25.03
N ALA A 405 14.90 4.17 -24.70
CA ALA A 405 15.33 3.01 -25.49
C ALA A 405 14.24 1.92 -25.57
N SER A 406 13.47 1.73 -24.50
CA SER A 406 12.41 0.72 -24.42
C SER A 406 11.15 1.12 -25.19
N HIS A 407 10.73 2.38 -25.08
CA HIS A 407 9.39 2.82 -25.52
C HIS A 407 9.39 3.94 -26.56
N GLY A 408 10.53 4.58 -26.82
CA GLY A 408 10.63 5.79 -27.64
C GLY A 408 10.14 5.62 -29.07
N ALA A 409 10.33 4.44 -29.66
CA ALA A 409 9.78 4.11 -30.99
C ALA A 409 8.24 4.10 -30.98
N TRP A 410 7.62 3.45 -29.97
CA TRP A 410 6.17 3.41 -29.84
C TRP A 410 5.60 4.81 -29.53
N ILE A 411 6.23 5.56 -28.63
CA ILE A 411 5.81 6.92 -28.26
C ILE A 411 5.87 7.86 -29.46
N THR A 412 6.92 7.76 -30.28
CA THR A 412 7.06 8.57 -31.51
C THR A 412 5.95 8.28 -32.51
N ALA A 413 5.47 7.03 -32.58
CA ALA A 413 4.35 6.64 -33.44
C ALA A 413 2.97 7.06 -32.88
N HIS A 414 2.88 7.42 -31.60
CA HIS A 414 1.63 7.69 -30.88
C HIS A 414 1.63 9.05 -30.15
N PRO A 415 1.84 10.17 -30.87
CA PRO A 415 1.96 11.50 -30.25
C PRO A 415 0.70 11.86 -29.45
N GLY A 416 0.88 12.43 -28.25
CA GLY A 416 -0.24 12.85 -27.39
C GLY A 416 -0.96 11.70 -26.65
N SER A 417 -0.41 10.48 -26.67
CA SER A 417 -1.00 9.33 -25.96
C SER A 417 -0.63 9.26 -24.48
N LEU A 418 0.24 10.15 -24.00
CA LEU A 418 0.73 10.20 -22.63
C LEU A 418 0.30 11.50 -21.93
N ALA A 419 0.20 11.45 -20.60
CA ALA A 419 0.07 12.64 -19.78
C ALA A 419 1.28 13.57 -19.96
N PRO A 420 1.10 14.90 -19.96
CA PRO A 420 2.18 15.84 -20.27
C PRO A 420 3.44 15.70 -19.40
N ASP A 421 3.28 15.35 -18.11
CA ASP A 421 4.41 15.18 -17.20
C ASP A 421 5.18 13.87 -17.43
N VAL A 422 4.51 12.83 -17.92
CA VAL A 422 5.13 11.55 -18.33
C VAL A 422 5.82 11.73 -19.68
N GLU A 423 5.15 12.35 -20.65
CA GLU A 423 5.70 12.66 -21.97
C GLU A 423 6.99 13.49 -21.86
N ALA A 424 7.00 14.51 -21.00
CA ALA A 424 8.20 15.32 -20.74
C ALA A 424 9.41 14.50 -20.22
N ARG A 425 9.17 13.43 -19.44
CA ARG A 425 10.24 12.55 -18.95
C ARG A 425 10.82 11.68 -20.06
N PHE A 426 9.99 11.21 -20.98
CA PHE A 426 10.46 10.49 -22.17
C PHE A 426 11.21 11.42 -23.13
N HIS A 427 10.75 12.66 -23.32
CA HIS A 427 11.49 13.66 -24.10
C HIS A 427 12.86 14.01 -23.48
N PHE A 428 12.95 14.09 -22.16
CA PHE A 428 14.25 14.18 -21.49
C PHE A 428 15.12 12.96 -21.83
N GLY A 429 14.59 11.74 -21.75
CA GLY A 429 15.29 10.52 -22.16
C GLY A 429 15.78 10.56 -23.61
N GLN A 430 14.94 11.05 -24.53
CA GLN A 430 15.30 11.25 -25.94
C GLN A 430 16.51 12.19 -26.14
N SER A 431 16.64 13.19 -25.26
CA SER A 431 17.73 14.17 -25.30
C SER A 431 19.05 13.69 -24.70
N VAL A 432 19.04 12.57 -23.96
CA VAL A 432 20.26 12.00 -23.37
C VAL A 432 21.11 11.40 -24.49
N THR A 433 22.33 11.88 -24.65
CA THR A 433 23.25 11.35 -25.67
C THR A 433 23.89 10.04 -25.21
N PRO A 434 24.37 9.20 -26.14
CA PRO A 434 25.12 7.99 -25.78
C PRO A 434 26.36 8.26 -24.91
N SER A 435 27.02 9.42 -25.09
CA SER A 435 28.17 9.80 -24.27
C SER A 435 27.77 10.22 -22.85
N GLN A 436 26.65 10.92 -22.68
CA GLN A 436 26.11 11.24 -21.36
C GLN A 436 25.68 9.98 -20.62
N GLU A 437 25.00 9.06 -21.31
CA GLU A 437 24.60 7.78 -20.72
C GLU A 437 25.82 6.95 -20.32
N SER A 438 26.81 6.81 -21.19
CA SER A 438 28.05 6.07 -20.88
C SER A 438 28.78 6.66 -19.68
N ALA A 439 28.97 7.99 -19.64
CA ALA A 439 29.62 8.65 -18.52
C ALA A 439 28.84 8.47 -17.20
N ALA A 440 27.50 8.54 -17.25
CA ALA A 440 26.67 8.29 -16.08
C ALA A 440 26.78 6.84 -15.60
N ARG A 441 26.91 5.86 -16.50
CA ARG A 441 27.10 4.44 -16.15
C ARG A 441 28.46 4.17 -15.50
N ASP A 442 29.52 4.78 -16.01
CA ASP A 442 30.85 4.68 -15.43
C ASP A 442 30.85 5.25 -14.00
N GLU A 443 30.26 6.43 -13.81
CA GLU A 443 30.11 7.04 -12.49
C GLU A 443 29.19 6.23 -11.57
N LEU A 444 28.11 5.63 -12.09
CA LEU A 444 27.23 4.75 -11.32
C LEU A 444 27.99 3.58 -10.70
N ALA A 445 28.98 3.01 -11.39
CA ALA A 445 29.81 1.93 -10.86
C ALA A 445 30.65 2.41 -9.66
N VAL A 446 31.25 3.60 -9.75
CA VAL A 446 32.00 4.24 -8.65
C VAL A 446 31.09 4.49 -7.45
N GLN A 447 29.90 5.05 -7.67
CA GLN A 447 28.94 5.33 -6.60
C GLN A 447 28.41 4.04 -5.94
N ARG A 448 28.24 2.95 -6.69
CA ARG A 448 27.87 1.64 -6.14
C ARG A 448 28.93 1.10 -5.18
N GLU A 449 30.20 1.18 -5.57
CA GLU A 449 31.33 0.77 -4.71
C GLU A 449 31.41 1.64 -3.46
N HIS A 450 31.21 2.96 -3.60
CA HIS A 450 31.15 3.88 -2.46
C HIS A 450 30.04 3.51 -1.47
N LEU A 451 28.82 3.28 -1.96
CA LEU A 451 27.70 2.85 -1.12
C LEU A 451 27.99 1.52 -0.41
N ASP A 452 28.59 0.55 -1.10
CA ASP A 452 28.95 -0.73 -0.50
C ASP A 452 29.97 -0.56 0.64
N GLN A 453 31.00 0.28 0.44
CA GLN A 453 32.01 0.58 1.45
C GLN A 453 31.42 1.32 2.66
N VAL A 454 30.63 2.37 2.41
CA VAL A 454 30.06 3.20 3.47
C VAL A 454 29.02 2.42 4.27
N LEU A 455 28.16 1.62 3.63
CA LEU A 455 27.18 0.81 4.34
C LEU A 455 27.85 -0.35 5.06
N GLY A 456 28.83 -1.01 4.44
CA GLY A 456 29.63 -2.07 5.09
C GLY A 456 28.78 -3.22 5.62
N GLY A 457 27.70 -3.59 4.91
CA GLY A 457 26.77 -4.65 5.33
C GLY A 457 25.74 -4.24 6.40
N ARG A 458 25.72 -2.97 6.82
CA ARG A 458 24.75 -2.44 7.80
C ARG A 458 23.46 -2.00 7.12
N ILE A 459 22.38 -1.92 7.91
CA ILE A 459 21.06 -1.50 7.45
C ILE A 459 20.94 0.01 7.57
N LEU A 460 20.75 0.69 6.44
CA LEU A 460 20.46 2.12 6.42
C LEU A 460 18.98 2.36 6.74
N LEU A 461 18.73 3.22 7.73
CA LEU A 461 17.40 3.71 8.07
C LEU A 461 17.17 5.10 7.47
N LEU A 462 16.03 5.28 6.81
CA LEU A 462 15.57 6.56 6.28
C LEU A 462 14.04 6.60 6.15
N PRO A 463 13.40 7.77 6.03
CA PRO A 463 12.00 7.84 5.64
C PRO A 463 11.76 7.23 4.24
N SER A 464 10.65 6.53 4.05
CA SER A 464 10.27 5.95 2.74
C SER A 464 9.76 7.00 1.74
N ALA A 465 9.34 8.17 2.24
CA ALA A 465 8.94 9.32 1.45
C ALA A 465 9.28 10.62 2.20
N SER A 466 9.39 11.72 1.47
CA SER A 466 9.75 13.03 2.05
C SER A 466 8.61 13.73 2.80
N SER A 467 7.37 13.26 2.64
CA SER A 467 6.15 13.78 3.27
C SER A 467 5.14 12.64 3.49
N ALA A 468 4.02 12.93 4.17
CA ALA A 468 2.81 12.14 3.97
C ALA A 468 2.29 12.28 2.53
N ALA A 469 1.27 11.48 2.18
CA ALA A 469 0.65 11.50 0.87
C ALA A 469 0.15 12.92 0.51
N PRO A 470 0.65 13.55 -0.57
CA PRO A 470 0.15 14.86 -0.99
C PRO A 470 -1.34 14.84 -1.37
N PRO A 471 -2.08 15.93 -1.15
CA PRO A 471 -3.48 16.02 -1.58
C PRO A 471 -3.59 15.92 -3.11
N LEU A 472 -4.69 15.34 -3.61
CA LEU A 472 -4.98 15.26 -5.05
C LEU A 472 -4.97 16.64 -5.73
N ALA A 473 -5.35 17.68 -4.97
CA ALA A 473 -5.43 19.06 -5.40
C ALA A 473 -4.09 19.81 -5.34
N ALA A 474 -2.98 19.18 -4.94
CA ALA A 474 -1.67 19.84 -4.92
C ALA A 474 -1.30 20.35 -6.32
N THR A 475 -0.60 21.48 -6.35
CA THR A 475 -0.15 22.09 -7.60
C THR A 475 1.02 21.31 -8.20
N PRO A 476 1.25 21.37 -9.53
CA PRO A 476 2.39 20.69 -10.15
C PRO A 476 3.75 21.02 -9.51
N PRO A 477 4.08 22.28 -9.17
CA PRO A 477 5.35 22.59 -8.49
C PRO A 477 5.49 21.98 -7.10
N GLU A 478 4.39 21.83 -6.36
CA GLU A 478 4.39 21.14 -5.06
C GLU A 478 4.65 19.65 -5.23
N PHE A 479 3.98 19.02 -6.20
CA PHE A 479 4.22 17.62 -6.56
C PHE A 479 5.67 17.37 -6.98
N ASP A 480 6.24 18.21 -7.84
CA ASP A 480 7.61 18.04 -8.33
C ASP A 480 8.65 18.19 -7.21
N ARG A 481 8.41 19.11 -6.26
CA ARG A 481 9.26 19.28 -5.09
C ARG A 481 9.24 18.04 -4.19
N VAL A 482 8.05 17.56 -3.82
CA VAL A 482 7.88 16.35 -2.99
C VAL A 482 8.44 15.12 -3.71
N ARG A 483 8.17 14.99 -5.02
CA ARG A 483 8.68 13.91 -5.86
C ARG A 483 10.20 13.90 -5.87
N SER A 484 10.84 15.04 -6.12
CA SER A 484 12.30 15.12 -6.21
C SER A 484 12.97 14.80 -4.87
N ALA A 485 12.44 15.33 -3.76
CA ALA A 485 12.92 15.01 -2.42
C ALA A 485 12.74 13.51 -2.09
N THR A 486 11.59 12.93 -2.43
CA THR A 486 11.32 11.50 -2.25
C THR A 486 12.25 10.63 -3.10
N LEU A 487 12.49 11.00 -4.36
CA LEU A 487 13.40 10.25 -5.25
C LEU A 487 14.86 10.34 -4.80
N GLY A 488 15.28 11.43 -4.16
CA GLY A 488 16.59 11.51 -3.50
C GLY A 488 16.76 10.47 -2.39
N LEU A 489 15.69 10.15 -1.66
CA LEU A 489 15.70 9.08 -0.65
C LEU A 489 15.66 7.70 -1.30
N THR A 490 14.73 7.47 -2.21
CA THR A 490 14.42 6.13 -2.71
C THR A 490 15.42 5.63 -3.76
N CYS A 491 16.14 6.53 -4.45
CA CYS A 491 17.13 6.14 -5.46
C CYS A 491 18.34 5.39 -4.87
N ILE A 492 18.65 5.53 -3.58
CA ILE A 492 19.80 4.88 -2.92
C ILE A 492 19.75 3.36 -3.10
N ALA A 493 18.59 2.75 -2.84
CA ALA A 493 18.39 1.32 -3.06
C ALA A 493 18.36 0.94 -4.55
N GLY A 494 17.91 1.87 -5.40
CA GLY A 494 17.93 1.76 -6.87
C GLY A 494 19.35 1.64 -7.40
N VAL A 495 20.15 2.68 -7.17
CA VAL A 495 21.56 2.78 -7.55
C VAL A 495 22.35 1.62 -6.95
N GLY A 496 22.21 1.39 -5.65
CA GLY A 496 22.90 0.30 -4.98
C GLY A 496 22.45 -1.10 -5.39
N GLY A 497 21.27 -1.27 -6.00
CA GLY A 497 20.70 -2.60 -6.24
C GLY A 497 20.36 -3.37 -4.96
N PHE A 498 20.14 -2.63 -3.87
CA PHE A 498 19.83 -3.15 -2.54
C PHE A 498 18.36 -3.52 -2.38
N PRO A 499 18.03 -4.54 -1.57
CA PRO A 499 16.68 -4.72 -1.07
C PRO A 499 16.32 -3.58 -0.11
N ALA A 500 15.05 -3.21 -0.09
CA ALA A 500 14.56 -2.18 0.82
C ALA A 500 13.12 -2.45 1.25
N VAL A 501 12.88 -2.45 2.56
CA VAL A 501 11.56 -2.64 3.18
C VAL A 501 11.02 -1.30 3.66
N SER A 502 9.81 -0.94 3.23
CA SER A 502 9.01 0.12 3.81
C SER A 502 8.07 -0.48 4.86
N ALA A 503 8.25 -0.10 6.12
CA ALA A 503 7.42 -0.53 7.25
C ALA A 503 6.55 0.64 7.74
N PRO A 504 5.23 0.48 7.94
CA PRO A 504 4.33 1.56 8.31
C PRO A 504 4.43 1.94 9.80
N LEU A 505 5.59 2.45 10.21
CA LEU A 505 5.96 2.68 11.61
C LEU A 505 6.01 4.17 12.01
N LEU A 506 5.86 5.09 11.05
CA LEU A 506 5.81 6.53 11.33
C LEU A 506 4.40 7.07 11.04
N THR A 507 3.95 8.01 11.84
CA THR A 507 2.70 8.75 11.63
C THR A 507 2.98 10.23 11.82
N VAL A 508 2.47 11.04 10.90
CA VAL A 508 2.52 12.52 10.95
C VAL A 508 1.10 13.07 10.82
N PRO A 509 0.84 14.38 11.05
CA PRO A 509 -0.52 14.92 10.95
C PRO A 509 -1.23 14.65 9.62
N GLY A 510 -0.47 14.55 8.51
CA GLY A 510 -0.99 14.24 7.18
C GLY A 510 -1.23 12.76 6.87
N GLY A 511 -0.95 11.83 7.80
CA GLY A 511 -1.14 10.40 7.62
C GLY A 511 0.13 9.55 7.85
N PRO A 512 0.13 8.29 7.38
CA PRO A 512 1.28 7.40 7.58
C PRO A 512 2.48 7.82 6.73
N VAL A 513 3.66 7.49 7.24
CA VAL A 513 4.94 7.49 6.50
C VAL A 513 5.69 6.21 6.84
N GLY A 514 6.29 5.57 5.84
CA GLY A 514 7.05 4.35 6.05
C GLY A 514 8.43 4.64 6.64
N LEU A 515 8.88 3.83 7.59
CA LEU A 515 10.29 3.66 7.91
C LEU A 515 10.92 2.74 6.85
N CYS A 516 11.89 3.22 6.09
CA CYS A 516 12.61 2.42 5.12
C CYS A 516 13.87 1.82 5.75
N LEU A 517 14.03 0.50 5.62
CA LEU A 517 15.25 -0.23 5.90
C LEU A 517 15.88 -0.62 4.57
N VAL A 518 17.10 -0.17 4.27
CA VAL A 518 17.88 -0.58 3.09
C VAL A 518 18.98 -1.51 3.56
N GLY A 519 18.89 -2.78 3.15
CA GLY A 519 19.77 -3.84 3.62
C GLY A 519 20.82 -4.28 2.60
N PRO A 520 21.73 -5.19 2.99
CA PRO A 520 22.69 -5.81 2.08
C PRO A 520 22.01 -6.60 0.95
N ARG A 521 22.65 -6.67 -0.22
CA ARG A 521 22.14 -7.47 -1.34
C ARG A 521 22.00 -8.94 -0.93
N GLY A 522 20.85 -9.54 -1.22
CA GLY A 522 20.51 -10.91 -0.86
C GLY A 522 19.94 -11.08 0.56
N SER A 523 19.71 -10.00 1.31
CA SER A 523 19.09 -10.07 2.65
C SER A 523 17.57 -9.89 2.63
N ASP A 524 16.91 -10.03 1.47
CA ASP A 524 15.51 -9.65 1.25
C ASP A 524 14.55 -10.17 2.33
N LEU A 525 14.60 -11.47 2.64
CA LEU A 525 13.74 -12.10 3.65
C LEU A 525 14.11 -11.68 5.08
N ALA A 526 15.40 -11.73 5.41
CA ALA A 526 15.89 -11.34 6.73
C ALA A 526 15.61 -9.86 7.03
N LEU A 527 15.61 -8.99 6.01
CA LEU A 527 15.27 -7.58 6.15
C LEU A 527 13.79 -7.36 6.49
N VAL A 528 12.89 -8.20 5.96
CA VAL A 528 11.46 -8.19 6.34
C VAL A 528 11.30 -8.61 7.80
N GLU A 529 12.03 -9.65 8.23
CA GLU A 529 12.02 -10.12 9.62
C GLU A 529 12.53 -9.03 10.58
N VAL A 530 13.68 -8.42 10.28
CA VAL A 530 14.23 -7.32 11.09
C VAL A 530 13.27 -6.12 11.13
N ALA A 531 12.64 -5.76 10.01
CA ALA A 531 11.66 -4.67 10.02
C ALA A 531 10.45 -4.98 10.90
N ALA A 532 10.00 -6.25 10.94
CA ALA A 532 8.89 -6.70 11.77
C ALA A 532 9.19 -6.61 13.27
N THR A 533 10.44 -6.84 13.70
CA THR A 533 10.82 -6.71 15.12
C THR A 533 10.80 -5.27 15.62
N LEU A 534 10.73 -4.28 14.72
CA LEU A 534 10.63 -2.86 15.07
C LEU A 534 9.18 -2.40 15.32
N THR A 535 8.19 -3.25 15.10
CA THR A 535 6.79 -2.95 15.49
C THR A 535 6.69 -2.84 17.03
N PRO A 536 5.98 -1.83 17.57
CA PRO A 536 5.79 -1.68 19.02
C PRO A 536 5.03 -2.82 19.70
#